data_AF-A0A1S3K832-F1
#
_entry.id   AF-A0A1S3K832-F1
#
_cell.length_a   1.000
_cell.length_b   1.000
_cell.length_c   1.000
_cell.angle_alpha   90.00
_cell.angle_beta   90.00
_cell.angle_gamma   90.00
#
_symmetry.space_group_name_H-M   'P 1'
#
loop_
_entity.id
_entity.type
_entity.pdbx_description
1 polymer ?
#
loop_
_entity_poly.entity_id
_entity_poly.type
_entity_poly.pdbx_seq_one_letter_code
_entity_poly.pdbx_strand_id
1 'polypeptide(L)'
;MEAPTTTEVPTTTVAPEPEQAVFNNSLTVNSDYTPELANTSSPEYINLTVSFCNGIQSIYQSSSLNGSFQSCEVTAVRNGSLILEYLLAFAKAAFMEVAKATAPVSNATVAPPSNDTNATAAPPQTEVSVKSNAVS
;
A
#
# COMPACT_ATOMS: atom_id res chain seq x y z
N MET A 1 43.05 -49.09 -15.30
CA MET A 1 41.62 -48.78 -15.48
C MET A 1 41.28 -47.78 -14.37
N GLU A 2 41.39 -46.49 -14.66
CA GLU A 2 41.11 -45.40 -13.71
C GLU A 2 39.60 -45.11 -13.69
N ALA A 3 39.03 -44.91 -12.50
CA ALA A 3 37.65 -44.50 -12.32
C ALA A 3 37.54 -42.97 -12.31
N PRO A 4 36.54 -42.35 -12.95
CA PRO A 4 36.41 -40.90 -12.96
C PRO A 4 35.93 -40.38 -11.60
N THR A 5 36.61 -39.38 -11.06
CA THR A 5 36.16 -38.61 -9.89
C THR A 5 35.19 -37.53 -10.35
N THR A 6 33.92 -37.64 -9.94
CA THR A 6 32.92 -36.58 -10.14
C THR A 6 33.10 -35.53 -9.04
N THR A 7 33.54 -34.33 -9.43
CA THR A 7 33.48 -33.13 -8.60
C THR A 7 32.02 -32.68 -8.49
N GLU A 8 31.43 -32.80 -7.30
CA GLU A 8 30.12 -32.23 -6.99
C GLU A 8 30.26 -30.71 -6.88
N VAL A 9 29.49 -29.97 -7.70
CA VAL A 9 29.43 -28.51 -7.64
C VAL A 9 28.63 -28.12 -6.39
N PRO A 10 29.08 -27.14 -5.58
CA PRO A 10 28.32 -26.71 -4.42
C PRO A 10 26.98 -26.12 -4.86
N THR A 11 25.89 -26.81 -4.52
CA THR A 11 24.52 -26.29 -4.60
C THR A 11 24.44 -25.06 -3.70
N THR A 12 24.33 -23.88 -4.31
CA THR A 12 24.11 -22.65 -3.55
C THR A 12 22.66 -22.67 -3.06
N THR A 13 22.47 -22.95 -1.76
CA THR A 13 21.19 -22.82 -1.07
C THR A 13 20.71 -21.38 -1.19
N VAL A 14 19.75 -21.14 -2.08
CA VAL A 14 19.07 -19.86 -2.22
C VAL A 14 18.33 -19.59 -0.91
N ALA A 15 18.67 -18.50 -0.24
CA ALA A 15 17.96 -18.05 0.96
C ALA A 15 16.48 -17.84 0.64
N PRO A 16 15.54 -18.30 1.49
CA PRO A 16 14.12 -18.11 1.24
C PRO A 16 13.83 -16.61 1.13
N GLU A 17 13.26 -16.18 0.00
CA GLU A 17 12.87 -14.80 -0.19
C GLU A 17 11.76 -14.45 0.81
N PRO A 18 11.87 -13.32 1.56
CA PRO A 18 10.90 -12.98 2.58
C PRO A 18 9.50 -12.86 1.98
N GLU A 19 8.54 -13.60 2.55
CA GLU A 19 7.15 -13.68 2.09
C GLU A 19 6.34 -12.39 2.37
N GLN A 20 7.00 -11.35 2.89
CA GLN A 20 6.39 -10.08 3.31
C GLN A 20 7.15 -8.89 2.73
N ALA A 21 6.39 -7.90 2.25
CA ALA A 21 6.90 -6.58 1.90
C ALA A 21 6.75 -5.66 3.11
N VAL A 22 7.87 -5.13 3.62
CA VAL A 22 7.91 -4.22 4.76
C VAL A 22 8.24 -2.81 4.28
N PHE A 23 7.45 -1.84 4.70
CA PHE A 23 7.62 -0.43 4.36
C PHE A 23 7.95 0.38 5.62
N ASN A 24 8.95 1.25 5.51
CA ASN A 24 9.33 2.19 6.55
C ASN A 24 8.66 3.52 6.29
N ASN A 25 7.94 4.01 7.29
CA ASN A 25 7.10 5.19 7.17
C ASN A 25 7.37 6.15 8.34
N SER A 26 7.09 7.43 8.09
CA SER A 26 7.09 8.47 9.12
C SER A 26 5.85 9.35 8.97
N LEU A 27 5.17 9.64 10.07
CA LEU A 27 4.02 10.54 10.10
C LEU A 27 4.19 11.58 11.20
N THR A 28 4.06 12.85 10.83
CA THR A 28 3.97 13.97 11.78
C THR A 28 2.51 14.16 12.18
N VAL A 29 2.23 14.12 13.48
CA VAL A 29 0.88 14.36 14.02
C VAL A 29 0.86 15.76 14.63
N ASN A 30 -0.22 16.49 14.38
CA ASN A 30 -0.45 17.80 15.00
C ASN A 30 -0.92 17.63 16.45
N SER A 31 -0.01 17.16 17.31
CA SER A 31 -0.23 16.94 18.73
C SER A 31 1.07 17.21 19.51
N ASP A 32 0.93 17.49 20.80
CA ASP A 32 2.06 17.79 21.66
C ASP A 32 2.81 16.51 22.06
N TYR A 33 4.13 16.56 21.94
CA TYR A 33 4.98 15.50 22.44
C TYR A 33 5.11 15.60 23.96
N THR A 34 4.88 14.49 24.67
CA THR A 34 5.15 14.40 26.11
C THR A 34 6.34 13.48 26.38
N PRO A 35 7.11 13.71 27.47
CA PRO A 35 8.27 12.87 27.79
C PRO A 35 7.95 11.39 28.00
N GLU A 36 6.72 11.07 28.42
CA GLU A 36 6.25 9.70 28.64
C GLU A 36 6.23 8.90 27.34
N LEU A 37 6.08 9.56 26.19
CA LEU A 37 6.13 8.95 24.86
C LEU A 37 7.54 8.53 24.44
N ALA A 38 8.59 8.93 25.18
CA ALA A 38 9.93 8.39 25.01
C ALA A 38 10.06 6.96 25.57
N ASN A 39 9.21 6.60 26.54
CA ASN A 39 9.29 5.32 27.23
C ASN A 39 8.32 4.33 26.59
N THR A 40 8.84 3.30 25.91
CA THR A 40 8.03 2.29 25.23
C THR A 40 7.16 1.44 26.16
N SER A 41 7.44 1.46 27.47
CA SER A 41 6.66 0.78 28.50
C SER A 41 5.65 1.70 29.20
N SER A 42 5.58 2.98 28.84
CA SER A 42 4.59 3.89 29.42
C SER A 42 3.18 3.61 28.88
N PRO A 43 2.14 3.82 29.70
CA PRO A 43 0.76 3.74 29.23
C PRO A 43 0.48 4.69 28.06
N GLU A 44 1.09 5.87 28.05
CA GLU A 44 0.93 6.88 27.01
C GLU A 44 1.45 6.38 25.67
N TYR A 45 2.64 5.79 25.63
CA TYR A 45 3.21 5.19 24.43
C TYR A 45 2.35 4.03 23.93
N ILE A 46 1.98 3.12 24.82
CA ILE A 46 1.18 1.93 24.47
C ILE A 46 -0.18 2.36 23.90
N ASN A 47 -0.88 3.28 24.56
CA ASN A 47 -2.18 3.77 24.08
C ASN A 47 -2.07 4.48 22.72
N LEU A 48 -1.06 5.32 22.55
CA LEU A 48 -0.82 6.01 21.28
C LEU A 48 -0.58 5.01 20.15
N THR A 49 0.34 4.06 20.35
CA THR A 49 0.74 3.10 19.31
C THR A 49 -0.39 2.13 18.95
N VAL A 50 -1.15 1.65 19.94
CA VAL A 50 -2.34 0.83 19.72
C VAL A 50 -3.42 1.61 18.96
N SER A 51 -3.72 2.83 19.40
CA SER A 51 -4.72 3.68 18.72
C SER A 51 -4.31 3.98 17.28
N PHE A 52 -3.05 4.33 17.05
CA PHE A 52 -2.49 4.59 15.74
C PHE A 52 -2.59 3.37 14.83
N CYS A 53 -2.08 2.21 15.26
CA CYS A 53 -2.10 1.00 14.44
C CYS A 53 -3.52 0.47 14.20
N ASN A 54 -4.46 0.64 15.13
CA ASN A 54 -5.88 0.34 14.89
C ASN A 54 -6.48 1.24 13.78
N GLY A 55 -6.09 2.52 13.76
CA GLY A 55 -6.48 3.44 12.70
C GLY A 55 -5.94 3.01 11.34
N ILE A 56 -4.65 2.68 11.29
CA ILE A 56 -3.99 2.15 10.08
C ILE A 56 -4.67 0.87 9.60
N GLN A 57 -4.95 -0.07 10.50
CA GLN A 57 -5.64 -1.32 10.19
C GLN A 57 -7.03 -1.05 9.57
N SER A 58 -7.79 -0.13 10.15
CA SER A 58 -9.12 0.25 9.65
C SER A 58 -9.06 0.86 8.25
N ILE A 59 -8.03 1.67 7.96
CA ILE A 59 -7.78 2.23 6.63
C ILE A 59 -7.51 1.11 5.63
N TYR A 60 -6.61 0.18 5.95
CA TYR A 60 -6.27 -0.88 4.99
C TYR A 60 -7.38 -1.91 4.81
N GLN A 61 -8.16 -2.22 5.85
CA GLN A 61 -9.35 -3.07 5.75
C GLN A 61 -10.43 -2.50 4.84
N SER A 62 -10.53 -1.17 4.72
CA SER A 62 -11.48 -0.52 3.82
C SER A 62 -10.92 -0.23 2.42
N SER A 63 -9.66 -0.58 2.17
CA SER A 63 -8.96 -0.34 0.91
C SER A 63 -8.89 -1.59 0.02
N SER A 64 -8.37 -1.42 -1.21
CA SER A 64 -8.04 -2.53 -2.12
C SER A 64 -6.91 -3.43 -1.62
N LEU A 65 -6.21 -3.04 -0.55
CA LEU A 65 -5.16 -3.83 0.11
C LEU A 65 -5.70 -4.68 1.26
N ASN A 66 -7.03 -4.74 1.44
CA ASN A 66 -7.66 -5.66 2.38
C ASN A 66 -7.30 -7.11 1.99
N GLY A 67 -6.74 -7.87 2.94
CA GLY A 67 -6.20 -9.22 2.71
C GLY A 67 -4.70 -9.26 2.39
N SER A 68 -4.07 -8.11 2.10
CA SER A 68 -2.61 -8.00 1.97
C SER A 68 -1.97 -7.47 3.24
N PHE A 69 -2.64 -6.57 3.97
CA PHE A 69 -2.10 -5.97 5.19
C PHE A 69 -1.92 -7.02 6.30
N GLN A 70 -0.71 -7.10 6.85
CA GLN A 70 -0.34 -8.07 7.89
C GLN A 70 -0.18 -7.39 9.25
N SER A 71 0.59 -6.30 9.33
CA SER A 71 0.87 -5.64 10.61
C SER A 71 1.25 -4.16 10.47
N CYS A 72 1.06 -3.45 11.59
CA CYS A 72 1.58 -2.12 11.84
C CYS A 72 2.39 -2.16 13.14
N GLU A 73 3.56 -1.54 13.14
CA GLU A 73 4.42 -1.44 14.32
C GLU A 73 5.03 -0.04 14.39
N VAL A 74 4.82 0.67 15.50
CA VAL A 74 5.48 1.96 15.75
C VAL A 74 6.84 1.68 16.39
N THR A 75 7.91 2.12 15.73
CA THR A 75 9.30 1.88 16.13
C THR A 75 9.89 3.03 16.94
N ALA A 76 9.39 4.26 16.76
CA ALA A 76 9.79 5.41 17.57
C ALA A 76 8.74 6.53 17.58
N VAL A 77 8.74 7.32 18.66
CA VAL A 77 7.99 8.58 18.76
C VAL A 77 8.99 9.69 19.10
N ARG A 78 9.11 10.71 18.24
CA ARG A 78 10.12 11.78 18.38
C ARG A 78 9.49 13.15 18.67
N ASN A 79 10.27 13.98 19.35
CA ASN A 79 9.93 15.37 19.65
C ASN A 79 10.22 16.28 18.44
N GLY A 80 9.28 17.18 18.11
CA GLY A 80 9.33 18.06 16.94
C GLY A 80 7.97 18.26 16.24
N SER A 81 6.85 18.13 16.97
CA SER A 81 5.47 17.87 16.52
C SER A 81 5.17 16.38 16.34
N LEU A 82 5.10 15.65 17.47
CA LEU A 82 4.83 14.21 17.60
C LEU A 82 5.03 13.39 16.30
N ILE A 83 6.26 12.98 16.04
CA ILE A 83 6.60 12.23 14.83
C ILE A 83 6.61 10.74 15.16
N LEU A 84 5.76 9.95 14.49
CA LEU A 84 5.77 8.49 14.57
C LEU A 84 6.62 7.92 13.44
N GLU A 85 7.61 7.12 13.79
CA GLU A 85 8.27 6.20 12.86
C GLU A 85 7.62 4.82 13.01
N TYR A 86 7.25 4.20 11.90
CA TYR A 86 6.51 2.95 11.92
C TYR A 86 6.78 2.08 10.70
N LEU A 87 6.55 0.79 10.87
CA LEU A 87 6.66 -0.24 9.85
C LEU A 87 5.26 -0.75 9.49
N LEU A 88 5.04 -0.95 8.20
CA LEU A 88 3.87 -1.66 7.69
C LEU A 88 4.32 -2.91 6.96
N ALA A 89 3.77 -4.07 7.32
CA ALA A 89 4.03 -5.32 6.64
C ALA A 89 2.82 -5.73 5.79
N PHE A 90 3.08 -6.20 4.57
CA PHE A 90 2.08 -6.75 3.67
C PHE A 90 2.51 -8.11 3.14
N ALA A 91 1.55 -9.03 2.95
CA ALA A 91 1.78 -10.32 2.33
C ALA A 91 2.12 -10.15 0.84
N LYS A 92 3.25 -10.73 0.39
CA LYS A 92 3.70 -10.62 -1.01
C LYS A 92 2.76 -11.33 -1.98
N ALA A 93 2.08 -12.39 -1.54
CA ALA A 93 1.14 -13.16 -2.37
C ALA A 93 0.02 -12.29 -2.99
N ALA A 94 -0.40 -11.24 -2.29
CA ALA A 94 -1.45 -10.35 -2.79
C ALA A 94 -0.97 -9.40 -3.91
N PHE A 95 0.33 -9.15 -4.02
CA PHE A 95 0.93 -8.40 -5.13
C PHE A 95 1.16 -9.26 -6.38
N MET A 96 1.18 -10.59 -6.24
CA MET A 96 1.45 -11.53 -7.34
C MET A 96 0.19 -11.98 -8.10
N GLU A 97 -1.01 -11.81 -7.54
CA GLU A 97 -2.27 -12.09 -8.24
C GLU A 97 -2.57 -11.10 -9.40
N VAL A 98 -1.98 -9.89 -9.38
CA VAL A 98 -2.15 -8.92 -10.48
C VAL A 98 -1.39 -9.34 -11.76
N ALA A 99 -0.36 -10.19 -11.64
CA ALA A 99 0.45 -10.62 -12.79
C ALA A 99 -0.09 -11.87 -13.52
N LYS A 100 -1.09 -12.57 -12.96
CA LYS A 100 -1.61 -13.82 -13.55
C LYS A 100 -2.87 -13.63 -14.39
N ALA A 101 -3.51 -12.46 -14.34
CA ALA A 101 -4.75 -12.16 -15.08
C ALA A 101 -4.54 -11.46 -16.44
N THR A 102 -3.35 -11.51 -17.04
CA THR A 102 -3.16 -11.07 -18.43
C THR A 102 -3.36 -12.25 -19.38
N ALA A 103 -4.62 -12.54 -19.71
CA ALA A 103 -4.91 -13.36 -20.89
C ALA A 103 -4.40 -12.61 -22.15
N PRO A 104 -3.80 -13.29 -23.14
CA PRO A 104 -3.50 -12.65 -24.41
C PRO A 104 -4.81 -12.22 -25.07
N VAL A 105 -4.97 -10.92 -25.33
CA VAL A 105 -6.07 -10.40 -26.14
C VAL A 105 -5.88 -10.92 -27.56
N SER A 106 -6.61 -11.98 -27.91
CA SER A 106 -6.71 -12.45 -29.30
C SER A 106 -7.38 -11.37 -30.13
N ASN A 107 -6.63 -10.82 -31.08
CA ASN A 107 -7.05 -9.73 -31.95
C ASN A 107 -8.16 -10.21 -32.90
N ALA A 108 -9.43 -9.95 -32.55
CA ALA A 108 -10.55 -10.24 -33.45
C ALA A 108 -10.60 -9.19 -34.57
N THR A 109 -10.43 -9.64 -35.81
CA THR A 109 -10.58 -8.86 -37.04
C THR A 109 -11.98 -8.25 -37.11
N VAL A 110 -12.08 -6.92 -37.05
CA VAL A 110 -13.33 -6.18 -37.24
C VAL A 110 -13.53 -5.92 -38.74
N ALA A 111 -14.63 -6.43 -39.30
CA ALA A 111 -15.11 -6.11 -40.64
C ALA A 111 -15.55 -4.63 -40.74
N PRO A 112 -15.47 -3.97 -41.91
CA PRO A 112 -15.75 -2.54 -42.04
C PRO A 112 -17.25 -2.22 -41.81
N PRO A 113 -17.57 -1.09 -41.14
CA PRO A 113 -18.96 -0.68 -40.91
C PRO A 113 -19.57 0.00 -42.14
N SER A 114 -20.75 -0.47 -42.55
CA SER A 114 -21.66 0.26 -43.44
C SER A 114 -22.18 1.50 -42.71
N ASN A 115 -22.02 2.66 -43.34
CA ASN A 115 -22.39 3.97 -42.82
C ASN A 115 -23.88 4.23 -43.10
N ASP A 116 -24.68 4.41 -42.06
CA ASP A 116 -25.96 5.12 -42.17
C ASP A 116 -26.04 6.24 -41.15
N THR A 117 -26.34 7.41 -41.69
CA THR A 117 -26.28 8.73 -41.08
C THR A 117 -27.62 9.07 -40.46
N ASN A 118 -27.70 9.55 -39.20
CA ASN A 118 -28.55 10.71 -38.92
C ASN A 118 -28.27 11.39 -37.57
N ALA A 119 -28.34 12.72 -37.59
CA ALA A 119 -27.96 13.68 -36.57
C ALA A 119 -28.97 13.85 -35.43
N THR A 120 -28.54 14.46 -34.30
CA THR A 120 -29.03 15.79 -33.84
C THR A 120 -28.88 16.03 -32.32
N ALA A 121 -28.17 17.15 -32.02
CA ALA A 121 -28.25 18.07 -30.87
C ALA A 121 -27.68 17.72 -29.47
N ALA A 122 -26.87 18.68 -28.98
CA ALA A 122 -26.48 18.97 -27.58
C ALA A 122 -26.68 20.49 -27.34
N PRO A 123 -26.61 21.07 -26.12
CA PRO A 123 -26.92 20.62 -24.74
C PRO A 123 -27.88 21.64 -24.02
N PRO A 124 -28.00 21.65 -22.68
CA PRO A 124 -27.16 22.61 -21.93
C PRO A 124 -26.51 22.02 -20.66
N GLN A 125 -25.31 22.52 -20.34
CA GLN A 125 -24.58 22.25 -19.10
C GLN A 125 -25.03 23.20 -18.00
N THR A 126 -25.30 22.69 -16.80
CA THR A 126 -25.57 23.49 -15.60
C THR A 126 -24.26 23.68 -14.83
N GLU A 127 -23.72 24.90 -14.89
CA GLU A 127 -22.57 25.36 -14.10
C GLU A 127 -23.03 25.69 -12.66
N VAL A 128 -22.45 25.06 -11.64
CA VAL A 128 -22.70 25.39 -10.23
C VAL A 128 -21.55 26.27 -9.72
N SER A 129 -21.85 27.54 -9.47
CA SER A 129 -20.95 28.55 -8.93
C SER A 129 -20.87 28.45 -7.40
N VAL A 130 -19.68 28.20 -6.84
CA VAL A 130 -19.44 28.24 -5.38
C VAL A 130 -18.84 29.60 -5.01
N LYS A 131 -19.60 30.41 -4.25
CA LYS A 131 -19.13 31.68 -3.72
C LYS A 131 -18.30 31.46 -2.45
N SER A 132 -17.05 31.94 -2.46
CA SER A 132 -16.19 32.09 -1.28
C SER A 132 -16.72 33.20 -0.37
N ASN A 133 -16.90 32.91 0.92
CA ASN A 133 -17.06 33.93 1.95
C ASN A 133 -15.87 33.86 2.92
N ALA A 134 -15.04 34.91 2.88
CA ALA A 134 -14.15 35.29 3.97
C ALA A 134 -14.92 36.26 4.89
N VAL A 135 -14.74 36.14 6.20
CA VAL A 135 -15.08 37.21 7.16
C VAL A 135 -13.92 37.38 8.12
N SER A 136 -13.53 38.65 8.24
CA SER A 136 -12.46 39.25 9.04
C SER A 136 -12.73 39.22 10.55
#